data_AF-A0A319EIA0-F1
#
_entry.id   AF-A0A319EIA0-F1
#
_cell.length_a   1.000
_cell.length_b   1.000
_cell.length_c   1.000
_cell.angle_alpha   90.00
_cell.angle_beta   90.00
_cell.angle_gamma   90.00
#
_symmetry.space_group_name_H-M   'P 1'
#
loop_
_entity.id
_entity.type
_entity.pdbx_description
1 polymer ?
#
loop_
_entity_poly.entity_id
_entity_poly.type
_entity_poly.pdbx_seq_one_letter_code
_entity_poly.pdbx_strand_id
1 'polypeptide(L)'
;MTLSRHTFPKVSISKTASHIAEAESDGIRLLCRPSTADFPLRRYHRNQHQYASILLGQLYWTSLVGTIQDESRHIRDLLNPVDSLNEETRQWNIENGLDPELGIVDIDIFLHTWNNRALWSYLPDFCRLRCYPLEWSRRPPVHGSDYHYQPRYWESVDRKTPEALLQVIWGLRKGNADTDIIEDTEILFESVACVFNRRVGRLHKSYGNGASEIGCLHPEDTLSCYQKLEDCLVVQDKEGYRICRDGLRNKHALFGYPTGWLPGPYEEEACQLASETPDVI
;
A
#
# COMPACT_ATOMS: atom_id res chain seq x y z
N MET A 1 -6.94 -37.09 -61.45
CA MET A 1 -5.62 -36.43 -61.39
C MET A 1 -5.26 -36.21 -59.93
N THR A 2 -4.06 -36.63 -59.60
CA THR A 2 -3.54 -36.98 -58.28
C THR A 2 -2.89 -35.77 -57.59
N LEU A 3 -3.10 -35.67 -56.28
CA LEU A 3 -2.20 -35.17 -55.21
C LEU A 3 -1.37 -33.89 -55.43
N SER A 4 -1.45 -32.97 -54.46
CA SER A 4 -0.27 -32.74 -53.59
C SER A 4 -0.66 -32.13 -52.24
N ARG A 5 -0.29 -32.84 -51.17
CA ARG A 5 -0.35 -32.42 -49.77
C ARG A 5 0.97 -31.72 -49.44
N HIS A 6 0.91 -30.52 -48.86
CA HIS A 6 2.10 -29.91 -48.29
C HIS A 6 2.41 -30.50 -46.90
N THR A 7 3.55 -31.17 -46.84
CA THR A 7 4.24 -31.70 -45.66
C THR A 7 4.92 -30.58 -44.86
N PHE A 8 4.70 -30.56 -43.55
CA PHE A 8 5.51 -29.84 -42.58
C PHE A 8 6.86 -30.55 -42.36
N PRO A 9 7.98 -29.82 -42.18
CA PRO A 9 9.20 -30.43 -41.69
C PRO A 9 9.20 -30.51 -40.16
N LYS A 10 9.33 -31.75 -39.66
CA LYS A 10 9.86 -32.05 -38.31
C LYS A 10 11.36 -31.74 -38.32
N VAL A 11 11.86 -31.03 -37.33
CA VAL A 11 13.30 -31.04 -36.99
C VAL A 11 13.47 -31.33 -35.51
N SER A 12 14.41 -32.24 -35.29
CA SER A 12 14.61 -33.08 -34.12
C SER A 12 15.57 -32.43 -33.12
N ILE A 13 15.35 -32.76 -31.84
CA ILE A 13 16.23 -32.45 -30.71
C ILE A 13 17.53 -33.24 -30.86
N SER A 14 18.69 -32.57 -30.71
CA SER A 14 19.97 -33.22 -30.45
C SER A 14 20.68 -32.52 -29.29
N LYS A 15 20.88 -33.26 -28.20
CA LYS A 15 21.78 -32.94 -27.10
C LYS A 15 23.21 -33.24 -27.54
N THR A 16 24.11 -32.26 -27.42
CA THR A 16 25.53 -32.56 -27.17
C THR A 16 26.12 -31.49 -26.28
N ALA A 17 26.53 -31.90 -25.08
CA ALA A 17 27.37 -31.13 -24.20
C ALA A 17 28.81 -31.19 -24.71
N SER A 18 29.51 -30.06 -24.78
CA SER A 18 30.96 -30.03 -24.73
C SER A 18 31.42 -28.82 -23.92
N HIS A 19 32.06 -29.12 -22.79
CA HIS A 19 32.87 -28.20 -22.01
C HIS A 19 33.92 -27.52 -22.89
N ILE A 20 33.97 -26.19 -22.85
CA ILE A 20 35.23 -25.45 -22.96
C ILE A 20 35.24 -24.50 -21.76
N ALA A 21 36.12 -24.82 -20.82
CA ALA A 21 36.50 -23.93 -19.74
C ALA A 21 37.61 -23.04 -20.27
N GLU A 22 37.34 -21.75 -20.39
CA GLU A 22 38.37 -20.71 -20.41
C GLU A 22 38.15 -19.87 -19.17
N ALA A 23 39.16 -19.93 -18.29
CA ALA A 23 39.27 -19.12 -17.10
C ALA A 23 40.14 -17.91 -17.44
N GLU A 24 39.65 -16.70 -17.16
CA GLU A 24 40.42 -15.51 -16.80
C GLU A 24 39.40 -14.44 -16.34
N SER A 25 39.34 -14.18 -15.03
CA SER A 25 40.07 -13.13 -14.31
C SER A 25 39.57 -11.73 -14.67
N ASP A 26 38.48 -11.30 -14.03
CA ASP A 26 38.40 -9.99 -13.36
C ASP A 26 37.02 -9.77 -12.73
N GLY A 27 37.04 -9.44 -11.44
CA GLY A 27 35.91 -8.82 -10.72
C GLY A 27 34.66 -9.68 -10.59
N ILE A 28 34.41 -10.19 -9.39
CA ILE A 28 33.13 -10.82 -9.00
C ILE A 28 31.99 -9.81 -9.22
N ARG A 29 31.44 -9.77 -10.43
CA ARG A 29 30.02 -9.49 -10.64
C ARG A 29 29.31 -10.82 -10.42
N LEU A 30 29.05 -11.11 -9.16
CA LEU A 30 27.83 -11.82 -8.79
C LEU A 30 26.67 -10.91 -9.22
N LEU A 31 26.38 -10.91 -10.53
CA LEU A 31 25.02 -10.73 -11.00
C LEU A 31 24.30 -11.90 -10.37
N CYS A 32 23.79 -11.70 -9.15
CA CYS A 32 22.77 -12.54 -8.59
C CYS A 32 21.72 -12.64 -9.68
N ARG A 33 21.67 -13.80 -10.34
CA ARG A 33 20.52 -14.21 -11.12
C ARG A 33 19.32 -13.89 -10.24
N PRO A 34 18.30 -13.17 -10.74
CA PRO A 34 17.03 -13.11 -10.05
C PRO A 34 16.68 -14.56 -9.71
N SER A 35 16.50 -14.84 -8.43
CA SER A 35 16.14 -16.18 -8.02
C SER A 35 14.87 -16.53 -8.78
N THR A 36 14.67 -17.78 -9.14
CA THR A 36 13.44 -18.22 -9.79
C THR A 36 12.19 -18.09 -8.89
N ALA A 37 12.32 -17.50 -7.70
CA ALA A 37 11.25 -16.99 -6.84
C ALA A 37 10.87 -15.52 -7.12
N ASP A 38 11.60 -14.83 -7.99
CA ASP A 38 11.27 -13.48 -8.46
C ASP A 38 10.11 -13.56 -9.49
N PHE A 39 9.03 -12.82 -9.19
CA PHE A 39 7.88 -12.44 -10.02
C PHE A 39 6.58 -13.27 -9.94
N PRO A 40 5.77 -13.14 -8.87
CA PRO A 40 4.37 -13.60 -8.85
C PRO A 40 3.39 -12.68 -9.62
N LEU A 41 3.79 -12.12 -10.78
CA LEU A 41 2.90 -11.33 -11.68
C LEU A 41 2.34 -12.17 -12.86
N ARG A 42 2.44 -13.51 -12.84
CA ARG A 42 2.55 -14.25 -14.11
C ARG A 42 1.28 -14.45 -14.96
N ARG A 43 0.07 -14.48 -14.42
CA ARG A 43 -1.15 -14.41 -15.25
C ARG A 43 -2.39 -14.19 -14.40
N TYR A 44 -2.46 -14.87 -13.25
CA TYR A 44 -3.61 -14.82 -12.35
C TYR A 44 -3.87 -13.40 -11.84
N HIS A 45 -2.94 -12.80 -11.07
CA HIS A 45 -3.09 -11.41 -10.61
C HIS A 45 -3.25 -10.42 -11.76
N ARG A 46 -2.60 -10.65 -12.91
CA ARG A 46 -2.80 -9.80 -14.09
C ARG A 46 -4.24 -9.85 -14.59
N ASN A 47 -4.83 -11.04 -14.70
CA ASN A 47 -6.23 -11.22 -15.08
C ASN A 47 -7.16 -10.62 -14.03
N GLN A 48 -6.86 -10.78 -12.73
CA GLN A 48 -7.67 -10.16 -11.67
C GLN A 48 -7.61 -8.63 -11.75
N HIS A 49 -6.43 -8.04 -11.89
CA HIS A 49 -6.32 -6.60 -12.10
C HIS A 49 -7.00 -6.13 -13.40
N GLN A 50 -6.97 -6.92 -14.47
CA GLN A 50 -7.73 -6.60 -15.69
C GLN A 50 -9.24 -6.53 -15.43
N TYR A 51 -9.78 -7.46 -14.64
CA TYR A 51 -11.18 -7.44 -14.22
C TYR A 51 -11.47 -6.26 -13.26
N ALA A 52 -10.62 -6.06 -12.25
CA ALA A 52 -10.70 -4.94 -11.32
C ALA A 52 -10.67 -3.58 -12.03
N SER A 53 -9.91 -3.45 -13.14
CA SER A 53 -9.86 -2.22 -13.94
C SER A 53 -11.25 -1.79 -14.44
N ILE A 54 -12.09 -2.76 -14.82
CA ILE A 54 -13.46 -2.51 -15.30
C ILE A 54 -14.32 -1.99 -14.14
N LEU A 55 -14.23 -2.66 -12.99
CA LEU A 55 -14.96 -2.28 -11.78
C LEU A 55 -14.54 -0.90 -11.26
N LEU A 56 -13.23 -0.60 -11.25
CA LEU A 56 -12.69 0.70 -10.86
C LEU A 56 -13.21 1.83 -11.76
N GLY A 57 -13.28 1.59 -13.08
CA GLY A 57 -13.85 2.55 -14.01
C GLY A 57 -15.33 2.83 -13.73
N GLN A 58 -16.12 1.79 -13.45
CA GLN A 58 -17.54 1.92 -13.08
C GLN A 58 -17.69 2.68 -11.76
N LEU A 59 -16.94 2.28 -10.73
CA LEU A 59 -16.95 2.92 -9.41
C LEU A 59 -16.58 4.40 -9.48
N TYR A 60 -15.57 4.77 -10.28
CA TYR A 60 -15.20 6.17 -10.48
C TYR A 60 -16.37 6.99 -11.02
N TRP A 61 -17.03 6.53 -12.08
CA TRP A 61 -18.17 7.26 -12.66
C TRP A 61 -19.36 7.33 -11.70
N THR A 62 -19.66 6.23 -11.00
CA THR A 62 -20.72 6.19 -10.00
C THR A 62 -20.43 7.16 -8.85
N SER A 63 -19.19 7.24 -8.37
CA SER A 63 -18.79 8.17 -7.30
C SER A 63 -18.81 9.65 -7.70
N LEU A 64 -18.68 9.96 -9.00
CA LEU A 64 -18.56 11.34 -9.49
C LEU A 64 -19.89 11.95 -9.94
N VAL A 65 -20.85 11.12 -10.39
CA VAL A 65 -22.06 11.57 -11.12
C VAL A 65 -23.36 11.34 -10.33
N GLY A 66 -23.35 10.57 -9.25
CA GLY A 66 -24.60 10.18 -8.59
C GLY A 66 -25.30 11.30 -7.80
N THR A 67 -26.61 11.15 -7.65
CA THR A 67 -27.47 11.93 -6.76
C THR A 67 -27.93 11.07 -5.59
N ILE A 68 -27.97 11.69 -4.41
CA ILE A 68 -28.12 11.11 -3.07
C ILE A 68 -29.43 10.31 -2.94
N GLN A 69 -29.37 8.98 -3.09
CA GLN A 69 -30.16 7.93 -2.38
C GLN A 69 -30.04 6.55 -3.04
N ASP A 70 -29.92 6.45 -4.38
CA ASP A 70 -29.73 5.17 -5.09
C ASP A 70 -28.24 4.73 -5.15
N GLU A 71 -27.34 5.65 -4.83
CA GLU A 71 -25.88 5.47 -4.83
C GLU A 71 -25.41 4.40 -3.84
N SER A 72 -26.01 4.33 -2.65
CA SER A 72 -25.55 3.40 -1.61
C SER A 72 -25.74 1.94 -2.01
N ARG A 73 -26.79 1.66 -2.82
CA ARG A 73 -27.04 0.32 -3.34
C ARG A 73 -26.18 0.05 -4.56
N HIS A 74 -26.11 0.98 -5.52
CA HIS A 74 -25.33 0.76 -6.75
C HIS A 74 -23.82 0.70 -6.50
N ILE A 75 -23.28 1.55 -5.62
CA ILE A 75 -21.87 1.46 -5.17
C ILE A 75 -21.64 0.14 -4.45
N ARG A 76 -22.55 -0.29 -3.57
CA ARG A 76 -22.42 -1.58 -2.86
C ARG A 76 -22.46 -2.77 -3.81
N ASP A 77 -23.31 -2.73 -4.83
CA ASP A 77 -23.40 -3.75 -5.87
C ASP A 77 -22.11 -3.82 -6.71
N LEU A 78 -21.35 -2.73 -6.81
CA LEU A 78 -20.03 -2.67 -7.45
C LEU A 78 -18.87 -3.02 -6.50
N LEU A 79 -19.02 -2.79 -5.20
CA LEU A 79 -18.04 -3.18 -4.18
C LEU A 79 -18.04 -4.69 -3.95
N ASN A 80 -19.21 -5.35 -3.91
CA ASN A 80 -19.30 -6.79 -3.68
C ASN A 80 -18.46 -7.64 -4.67
N PRO A 81 -18.44 -7.34 -5.99
CA PRO A 81 -17.53 -7.97 -6.93
C PRO A 81 -16.05 -7.75 -6.62
N VAL A 82 -15.65 -6.56 -6.16
CA VAL A 82 -14.27 -6.28 -5.76
C VAL A 82 -13.89 -7.08 -4.52
N ASP A 83 -14.77 -7.14 -3.52
CA ASP A 83 -14.56 -7.94 -2.31
C ASP A 83 -14.45 -9.43 -2.64
N SER A 84 -15.30 -9.94 -3.54
CA SER A 84 -15.24 -11.32 -4.02
C SER A 84 -13.92 -11.60 -4.75
N LEU A 85 -13.47 -10.67 -5.59
CA LEU A 85 -12.18 -10.76 -6.29
C LEU A 85 -11.01 -10.83 -5.32
N ASN A 86 -11.04 -9.99 -4.29
CA ASN A 86 -10.03 -9.92 -3.24
C ASN A 86 -10.01 -11.22 -2.43
N GLU A 87 -11.17 -11.77 -2.07
CA GLU A 87 -11.25 -13.04 -1.35
C GLU A 87 -10.73 -14.22 -2.18
N GLU A 88 -11.10 -14.30 -3.46
CA GLU A 88 -10.54 -15.30 -4.38
C GLU A 88 -9.02 -15.18 -4.50
N THR A 89 -8.52 -13.95 -4.58
CA THR A 89 -7.07 -13.67 -4.66
C THR A 89 -6.36 -14.09 -3.39
N ARG A 90 -6.93 -13.77 -2.22
CA ARG A 90 -6.39 -14.16 -0.90
C ARG A 90 -6.33 -15.67 -0.76
N GLN A 91 -7.41 -16.36 -1.11
CA GLN A 91 -7.46 -17.82 -1.06
C GLN A 91 -6.42 -18.45 -2.00
N TRP A 92 -6.29 -17.95 -3.23
CA TRP A 92 -5.28 -18.42 -4.17
C TRP A 92 -3.85 -18.18 -3.66
N ASN A 93 -3.59 -17.03 -3.03
CA ASN A 93 -2.29 -16.72 -2.42
C ASN A 93 -1.93 -17.73 -1.32
N ILE A 94 -2.87 -18.01 -0.42
CA ILE A 94 -2.71 -18.98 0.68
C ILE A 94 -2.40 -20.37 0.12
N GLU A 95 -3.17 -20.83 -0.87
CA GLU A 95 -3.00 -22.14 -1.51
C GLU A 95 -1.63 -22.31 -2.21
N ASN A 96 -1.03 -21.20 -2.64
CA ASN A 96 0.25 -21.18 -3.35
C ASN A 96 1.43 -20.72 -2.47
N GLY A 97 1.22 -20.55 -1.16
CA GLY A 97 2.26 -20.15 -0.20
C GLY A 97 2.81 -18.74 -0.43
N LEU A 98 1.96 -17.83 -0.94
CA LEU A 98 2.27 -16.41 -1.12
C LEU A 98 1.73 -15.59 0.06
N ASP A 99 2.15 -14.32 0.16
CA ASP A 99 1.55 -13.36 1.06
C ASP A 99 0.03 -13.23 0.76
N PRO A 100 -0.87 -13.45 1.74
CA PRO A 100 -2.31 -13.35 1.53
C PRO A 100 -2.77 -12.01 0.93
N GLU A 101 -2.07 -10.92 1.24
CA GLU A 101 -2.43 -9.56 0.82
C GLU A 101 -1.78 -9.15 -0.52
N LEU A 102 -1.07 -10.07 -1.19
CA LEU A 102 -0.46 -9.82 -2.49
C LEU A 102 -1.53 -9.63 -3.57
N GLY A 103 -1.54 -8.46 -4.21
CA GLY A 103 -2.42 -8.16 -5.35
C GLY A 103 -3.90 -7.99 -4.99
N ILE A 104 -4.21 -7.86 -3.69
CA ILE A 104 -5.51 -7.40 -3.20
C ILE A 104 -5.69 -5.94 -3.63
N VAL A 105 -6.89 -5.56 -4.04
CA VAL A 105 -7.24 -4.19 -4.46
C VAL A 105 -7.75 -3.39 -3.27
N ASP A 106 -6.99 -2.37 -2.87
CA ASP A 106 -7.35 -1.41 -1.83
C ASP A 106 -8.35 -0.35 -2.35
N ILE A 107 -9.59 -0.77 -2.62
CA ILE A 107 -10.61 0.07 -3.27
C ILE A 107 -10.99 1.32 -2.48
N ASP A 108 -10.96 1.22 -1.17
CA ASP A 108 -11.21 2.31 -0.23
C ASP A 108 -10.23 3.48 -0.40
N ILE A 109 -8.96 3.20 -0.70
CA ILE A 109 -7.96 4.23 -1.00
C ILE A 109 -8.28 4.97 -2.30
N PHE A 110 -8.71 4.23 -3.33
CA PHE A 110 -9.16 4.84 -4.58
C PHE A 110 -10.38 5.74 -4.37
N LEU A 111 -11.42 5.24 -3.69
CA LEU A 111 -12.63 6.01 -3.38
C LEU A 111 -12.32 7.25 -2.54
N HIS A 112 -11.53 7.11 -1.49
CA HIS A 112 -11.09 8.22 -0.65
C HIS A 112 -10.38 9.29 -1.47
N THR A 113 -9.49 8.87 -2.37
CA THR A 113 -8.73 9.78 -3.21
C THR A 113 -9.60 10.44 -4.26
N TRP A 114 -10.50 9.73 -4.93
CA TRP A 114 -11.39 10.31 -5.93
C TRP A 114 -12.32 11.38 -5.35
N ASN A 115 -12.78 11.17 -4.11
CA ASN A 115 -13.60 12.11 -3.36
C ASN A 115 -12.85 13.37 -2.90
N ASN A 116 -11.51 13.39 -2.94
CA ASN A 116 -10.70 14.54 -2.56
C ASN A 116 -9.69 14.91 -3.66
N ARG A 117 -9.99 15.98 -4.40
CA ARG A 117 -9.16 16.44 -5.53
C ARG A 117 -7.71 16.76 -5.16
N ALA A 118 -7.44 17.18 -3.93
CA ALA A 118 -6.09 17.46 -3.46
C ALA A 118 -5.23 16.19 -3.39
N LEU A 119 -5.85 15.02 -3.27
CA LEU A 119 -5.14 13.75 -3.15
C LEU A 119 -4.84 13.08 -4.49
N TRP A 120 -5.38 13.61 -5.59
CA TRP A 120 -5.29 12.98 -6.91
C TRP A 120 -3.87 12.82 -7.44
N SER A 121 -2.93 13.68 -7.02
CA SER A 121 -1.51 13.60 -7.39
C SER A 121 -0.79 12.40 -6.78
N TYR A 122 -1.33 11.79 -5.71
CA TYR A 122 -0.70 10.67 -5.02
C TYR A 122 -1.04 9.30 -5.61
N LEU A 123 -2.09 9.18 -6.43
CA LEU A 123 -2.50 7.88 -7.01
C LEU A 123 -1.43 7.19 -7.87
N PRO A 124 -0.66 7.87 -8.74
CA PRO A 124 0.38 7.19 -9.53
C PRO A 124 1.42 6.54 -8.64
N ASP A 125 1.76 7.25 -7.57
CA ASP A 125 2.71 6.86 -6.56
C ASP A 125 2.20 5.68 -5.73
N PHE A 126 0.95 5.75 -5.26
CA PHE A 126 0.26 4.63 -4.62
C PHE A 126 0.24 3.38 -5.51
N CYS A 127 -0.07 3.52 -6.80
CA CYS A 127 -0.07 2.40 -7.74
C CYS A 127 1.31 1.76 -7.89
N ARG A 128 2.40 2.56 -7.92
CA ARG A 128 3.78 2.03 -7.94
C ARG A 128 4.09 1.24 -6.67
N LEU A 129 3.69 1.78 -5.51
CA LEU A 129 3.93 1.19 -4.20
C LEU A 129 3.26 -0.17 -4.03
N ARG A 130 2.02 -0.28 -4.50
CA ARG A 130 1.21 -1.50 -4.45
C ARG A 130 1.38 -2.40 -5.67
N CYS A 131 2.24 -2.03 -6.61
CA CYS A 131 2.42 -2.73 -7.88
C CYS A 131 1.11 -2.92 -8.66
N TYR A 132 0.24 -1.91 -8.66
CA TYR A 132 -0.95 -1.83 -9.51
C TYR A 132 -0.61 -1.32 -10.92
N PRO A 133 -1.49 -1.53 -11.92
CA PRO A 133 -1.39 -0.86 -13.20
C PRO A 133 -1.41 0.66 -13.05
N LEU A 134 -0.46 1.37 -13.67
CA LEU A 134 -0.43 2.84 -13.59
C LEU A 134 -1.67 3.49 -14.21
N GLU A 135 -2.35 2.80 -15.12
CA GLU A 135 -3.59 3.26 -15.72
C GLU A 135 -4.72 3.45 -14.70
N TRP A 136 -4.65 2.80 -13.53
CA TRP A 136 -5.60 2.98 -12.44
C TRP A 136 -5.49 4.36 -11.79
N SER A 137 -4.34 5.03 -11.89
CA SER A 137 -4.16 6.38 -11.37
C SER A 137 -4.73 7.47 -12.28
N ARG A 138 -5.21 7.11 -13.48
CA ARG A 138 -5.83 8.06 -14.42
C ARG A 138 -7.23 8.43 -13.94
N ARG A 139 -7.77 9.49 -14.53
CA ARG A 139 -9.08 10.07 -14.19
C ARG A 139 -9.85 10.29 -15.52
N PRO A 140 -10.78 9.39 -15.89
CA PRO A 140 -11.14 8.15 -15.18
C PRO A 140 -10.00 7.11 -15.21
N PRO A 141 -9.98 6.14 -14.28
CA PRO A 141 -9.16 4.95 -14.39
C PRO A 141 -9.43 4.26 -15.73
N VAL A 142 -8.38 3.75 -16.38
CA VAL A 142 -8.54 3.01 -17.64
C VAL A 142 -7.97 1.62 -17.53
N HIS A 143 -8.44 0.74 -18.41
CA HIS A 143 -7.90 -0.60 -18.53
C HIS A 143 -6.42 -0.55 -18.90
N GLY A 144 -5.61 -1.32 -18.20
CA GLY A 144 -4.16 -1.23 -18.27
C GLY A 144 -3.47 -2.47 -17.76
N SER A 145 -2.19 -2.59 -18.14
CA SER A 145 -1.33 -3.68 -17.67
C SER A 145 0.12 -3.24 -17.51
N ASP A 146 0.35 -1.93 -17.46
CA ASP A 146 1.69 -1.39 -17.29
C ASP A 146 2.04 -1.35 -15.80
N TYR A 147 2.87 -2.30 -15.39
CA TYR A 147 3.34 -2.45 -14.02
C TYR A 147 4.72 -1.82 -13.88
N HIS A 148 4.83 -0.77 -13.07
CA HIS A 148 6.12 -0.20 -12.71
C HIS A 148 6.68 -0.89 -11.46
N TYR A 149 7.56 -1.87 -11.70
CA TYR A 149 8.24 -2.62 -10.64
C TYR A 149 9.57 -1.95 -10.27
N GLN A 150 9.63 -1.26 -9.13
CA GLN A 150 10.87 -0.73 -8.55
C GLN A 150 11.03 -1.25 -7.11
N PRO A 151 11.61 -2.44 -6.89
CA PRO A 151 11.22 -3.21 -5.70
C PRO A 151 12.04 -2.92 -4.47
N ARG A 152 13.19 -2.24 -4.56
CA ARG A 152 14.20 -2.38 -3.50
C ARG A 152 14.85 -1.09 -3.01
N TYR A 153 14.45 0.07 -3.51
CA TYR A 153 15.03 1.30 -2.97
C TYR A 153 14.39 1.70 -1.64
N TRP A 154 13.12 1.36 -1.42
CA TRP A 154 12.40 1.59 -0.16
C TRP A 154 12.93 0.82 1.04
N GLU A 155 13.54 -0.34 0.80
CA GLU A 155 14.11 -1.19 1.86
C GLU A 155 15.24 -0.47 2.63
N SER A 156 15.87 0.53 2.01
CA SER A 156 16.93 1.33 2.63
C SER A 156 16.44 2.42 3.59
N VAL A 157 15.12 2.64 3.67
CA VAL A 157 14.52 3.70 4.50
C VAL A 157 14.26 3.15 5.92
N ASP A 158 14.84 3.79 6.93
CA ASP A 158 14.63 3.41 8.33
C ASP A 158 13.22 3.78 8.83
N ARG A 159 12.28 2.85 8.67
CA ARG A 159 10.90 3.00 9.15
C ARG A 159 10.73 2.72 10.64
N LYS A 160 11.74 2.14 11.32
CA LYS A 160 11.61 1.71 12.73
C LYS A 160 11.69 2.89 13.69
N THR A 161 12.55 3.87 13.40
CA THR A 161 12.68 5.03 14.28
C THR A 161 11.39 5.86 14.35
N PRO A 162 10.74 6.23 13.21
CA PRO A 162 9.44 6.90 13.25
C PRO A 162 8.35 6.06 13.93
N GLU A 163 8.33 4.74 13.68
CA GLU A 163 7.38 3.81 14.31
C GLU A 163 7.46 3.84 15.83
N ALA A 164 8.67 3.71 16.38
CA ALA A 164 8.90 3.70 17.81
C ALA A 164 8.47 5.02 18.47
N LEU A 165 8.77 6.16 17.82
CA LEU A 165 8.36 7.47 18.33
C LEU A 165 6.84 7.64 18.32
N LEU A 166 6.17 7.23 17.23
CA LEU A 166 4.71 7.28 17.15
C LEU A 166 4.05 6.39 18.21
N GLN A 167 4.59 5.19 18.46
CA GLN A 167 4.11 4.32 19.53
C GLN A 167 4.28 4.95 20.92
N VAL A 168 5.41 5.62 21.17
CA VAL A 168 5.64 6.34 22.43
C VAL A 168 4.65 7.51 22.56
N ILE A 169 4.48 8.33 21.53
CA ILE A 169 3.54 9.46 21.53
C ILE A 169 2.12 8.96 21.82
N TRP A 170 1.68 7.91 21.13
CA TRP A 170 0.37 7.31 21.36
C TRP A 170 0.23 6.77 22.79
N GLY A 171 1.26 6.12 23.32
CA GLY A 171 1.30 5.64 24.70
C GLY A 171 1.17 6.77 25.73
N LEU A 172 1.91 7.87 25.54
CA LEU A 172 1.84 9.04 26.43
C LEU A 172 0.47 9.71 26.42
N ARG A 173 -0.12 9.88 25.22
CA ARG A 173 -1.45 10.45 25.03
C ARG A 173 -2.53 9.63 25.73
N LYS A 174 -2.51 8.30 25.54
CA LYS A 174 -3.45 7.39 26.23
C LYS A 174 -3.25 7.33 27.74
N GLY A 175 -2.01 7.41 28.20
CA GLY A 175 -1.65 7.33 29.62
C GLY A 175 -1.95 8.60 30.42
N ASN A 176 -2.59 9.61 29.82
CA ASN A 176 -2.78 10.95 30.41
C ASN A 176 -1.46 11.49 30.99
N ALA A 177 -0.36 11.32 30.26
CA ALA A 177 0.92 11.91 30.63
C ALA A 177 0.83 13.45 30.66
N ASP A 178 1.80 14.08 31.32
CA ASP A 178 1.90 15.54 31.32
C ASP A 178 1.98 16.08 29.88
N THR A 179 1.19 17.11 29.58
CA THR A 179 1.13 17.75 28.27
C THR A 179 2.51 18.20 27.81
N ASP A 180 3.34 18.72 28.72
CA ASP A 180 4.70 19.17 28.40
C ASP A 180 5.58 18.02 27.86
N ILE A 181 5.41 16.80 28.41
CA ILE A 181 6.16 15.60 27.97
C ILE A 181 5.69 15.14 26.59
N ILE A 182 4.38 15.23 26.34
CA ILE A 182 3.80 14.90 25.02
C ILE A 182 4.35 15.87 23.98
N GLU A 183 4.28 17.18 24.24
CA GLU A 183 4.78 18.23 23.32
C GLU A 183 6.28 18.08 23.04
N ASP A 184 7.11 17.84 24.06
CA ASP A 184 8.54 17.59 23.88
C ASP A 184 8.83 16.38 22.96
N THR A 185 8.02 15.32 23.10
CA THR A 185 8.15 14.10 22.28
C THR A 185 7.68 14.35 20.84
N GLU A 186 6.66 15.17 20.64
CA GLU A 186 6.17 15.58 19.33
C GLU A 186 7.18 16.45 18.59
N ILE A 187 7.81 17.40 19.27
CA ILE A 187 8.92 18.21 18.73
C ILE A 187 10.10 17.31 18.31
N LEU A 188 10.39 16.26 19.09
CA LEU A 188 11.41 15.27 18.73
C LEU A 188 11.01 14.52 17.44
N PHE A 189 9.76 14.11 17.31
CA PHE A 189 9.26 13.44 16.10
C PHE A 189 9.34 14.34 14.87
N GLU A 190 8.97 15.62 14.97
CA GLU A 190 9.13 16.61 13.90
C GLU A 190 10.60 16.78 13.48
N SER A 191 11.50 16.83 14.46
CA SER A 191 12.94 16.93 14.23
C SER A 191 13.48 15.71 13.47
N VAL A 192 13.04 14.50 13.87
CA VAL A 192 13.38 13.25 13.19
C VAL A 192 12.81 13.23 11.77
N ALA A 193 11.56 13.68 11.60
CA ALA A 193 10.89 13.73 10.31
C ALA A 193 11.63 14.63 9.31
N CYS A 194 12.16 15.78 9.75
CA CYS A 194 12.97 16.65 8.91
C CYS A 194 14.21 15.92 8.36
N VAL A 195 14.96 15.21 9.21
CA VAL A 195 16.15 14.45 8.79
C VAL A 195 15.78 13.27 7.89
N PHE A 196 14.71 12.58 8.23
CA PHE A 196 14.18 11.44 7.50
C PHE A 196 13.73 11.84 6.09
N ASN A 197 12.93 12.89 5.96
CA ASN A 197 12.43 13.40 4.67
C ASN A 197 13.56 13.87 3.76
N ARG A 198 14.63 14.44 4.31
CA ARG A 198 15.85 14.76 3.53
C ARG A 198 16.54 13.51 2.98
N ARG A 199 16.52 12.39 3.70
CA ARG A 199 17.07 11.11 3.21
C ARG A 199 16.18 10.52 2.13
N VAL A 200 14.87 10.47 2.36
CA VAL A 200 13.87 10.01 1.39
C VAL A 200 13.91 10.85 0.11
N GLY A 201 13.99 12.18 0.22
CA GLY A 201 14.12 13.06 -0.94
C GLY A 201 15.41 12.85 -1.75
N ARG A 202 16.54 12.53 -1.10
CA ARG A 202 17.79 12.16 -1.81
C ARG A 202 17.65 10.82 -2.54
N LEU A 203 17.00 9.85 -1.88
CA LEU A 203 16.71 8.55 -2.45
C LEU A 203 15.83 8.72 -3.70
N HIS A 204 14.69 9.41 -3.59
CA HIS A 204 13.81 9.76 -4.70
C HIS A 204 14.56 10.36 -5.90
N LYS A 205 15.41 11.35 -5.66
CA LYS A 205 16.23 11.98 -6.71
C LYS A 205 17.17 10.97 -7.39
N SER A 206 17.81 10.08 -6.62
CA SER A 206 18.73 9.07 -7.18
C SER A 206 18.04 8.04 -8.07
N TYR A 207 16.73 7.83 -7.91
CA TYR A 207 15.92 6.91 -8.72
C TYR A 207 15.04 7.62 -9.76
N GLY A 208 15.23 8.93 -9.98
CA GLY A 208 14.46 9.69 -10.97
C GLY A 208 13.04 10.08 -10.53
N ASN A 209 12.69 9.85 -9.27
CA ASN A 209 11.36 10.12 -8.69
C ASN A 209 11.36 11.39 -7.83
N GLY A 210 12.15 12.41 -8.18
CA GLY A 210 12.41 13.58 -7.32
C GLY A 210 11.20 14.46 -6.95
N ALA A 211 10.04 14.24 -7.56
CA ALA A 211 8.77 14.91 -7.25
C ALA A 211 7.82 14.04 -6.39
N SER A 212 8.22 12.82 -6.03
CA SER A 212 7.42 11.92 -5.21
C SER A 212 7.48 12.31 -3.73
N GLU A 213 6.33 12.29 -3.08
CA GLU A 213 6.18 12.46 -1.63
C GLU A 213 5.98 11.13 -0.90
N ILE A 214 5.98 10.01 -1.62
CA ILE A 214 5.91 8.69 -0.99
C ILE A 214 7.00 8.56 0.06
N GLY A 215 6.61 8.07 1.23
CA GLY A 215 7.50 7.74 2.31
C GLY A 215 8.07 8.97 3.00
N CYS A 216 7.76 10.20 2.58
CA CYS A 216 8.02 11.38 3.39
C CYS A 216 7.04 11.39 4.55
N LEU A 217 7.53 11.68 5.76
CA LEU A 217 6.74 11.91 6.96
C LEU A 217 5.98 13.24 6.88
N HIS A 218 4.75 13.24 7.38
CA HIS A 218 3.89 14.42 7.52
C HIS A 218 3.49 14.56 9.00
N PRO A 219 4.36 15.11 9.86
CA PRO A 219 4.15 15.13 11.31
C PRO A 219 2.87 15.86 11.71
N GLU A 220 2.66 17.08 11.23
CA GLU A 220 1.48 17.90 11.57
C GLU A 220 0.16 17.15 11.31
N ASP A 221 0.05 16.52 10.13
CA ASP A 221 -1.12 15.71 9.76
C ASP A 221 -1.29 14.48 10.68
N THR A 222 -0.19 13.81 11.00
CA THR A 222 -0.19 12.57 11.78
C THR A 222 -0.54 12.86 13.24
N LEU A 223 0.14 13.83 13.84
CA LEU A 223 -0.06 14.25 15.23
C LEU A 223 -1.45 14.85 15.44
N SER A 224 -1.95 15.66 14.49
CA SER A 224 -3.33 16.17 14.54
C SER A 224 -4.37 15.04 14.52
N CYS A 225 -4.13 13.97 13.75
CA CYS A 225 -4.99 12.80 13.77
C CYS A 225 -4.88 12.03 15.10
N TYR A 226 -3.68 11.90 15.69
CA TYR A 226 -3.49 11.24 16.98
C TYR A 226 -4.22 11.99 18.10
N GLN A 227 -4.13 13.31 18.14
CA GLN A 227 -4.91 14.14 19.07
C GLN A 227 -6.42 13.88 18.92
N LYS A 228 -6.94 13.88 17.68
CA LYS A 228 -8.38 13.61 17.45
C LYS A 228 -8.81 12.22 17.90
N LEU A 229 -7.95 11.22 17.73
CA LEU A 229 -8.22 9.85 18.18
C LEU A 229 -8.27 9.79 19.72
N GLU A 230 -7.34 10.46 20.40
CA GLU A 230 -7.36 10.63 21.85
C GLU A 230 -8.64 11.34 22.31
N ASP A 231 -8.99 12.47 21.69
CA ASP A 231 -10.21 13.21 22.02
C ASP A 231 -11.45 12.32 21.92
N CYS A 232 -11.53 11.47 20.88
CA CYS A 232 -12.60 10.50 20.69
C CYS A 232 -12.63 9.43 21.80
N LEU A 233 -11.46 8.97 22.28
CA LEU A 233 -11.39 8.04 23.41
C LEU A 233 -11.90 8.68 24.70
N VAL A 234 -11.50 9.93 24.98
CA VAL A 234 -11.89 10.69 26.18
C VAL A 234 -13.42 10.87 26.23
N VAL A 235 -14.04 11.22 25.10
CA VAL A 235 -15.50 11.43 25.02
C VAL A 235 -16.28 10.16 24.67
N GLN A 236 -15.59 9.02 24.56
CA GLN A 236 -16.16 7.71 24.22
C GLN A 236 -16.91 7.67 22.86
N ASP A 237 -16.47 8.50 21.90
CA ASP A 237 -17.03 8.54 20.54
C ASP A 237 -16.40 7.45 19.66
N LYS A 238 -16.98 6.26 19.73
CA LYS A 238 -16.58 5.10 18.93
C LYS A 238 -16.61 5.36 17.42
N GLU A 239 -17.64 6.05 16.93
CA GLU A 239 -17.81 6.25 15.49
C GLU A 239 -16.87 7.35 14.97
N GLY A 240 -16.71 8.44 15.71
CA GLY A 240 -15.70 9.46 15.44
C GLY A 240 -14.29 8.90 15.41
N TYR A 241 -13.96 8.02 16.38
CA TYR A 241 -12.68 7.31 16.41
C TYR A 241 -12.48 6.48 15.13
N ARG A 242 -13.48 5.68 14.76
CA ARG A 242 -13.42 4.83 13.56
C ARG A 242 -13.21 5.67 12.30
N ILE A 243 -13.98 6.74 12.10
CA ILE A 243 -13.86 7.64 10.95
C ILE A 243 -12.48 8.28 10.89
N CYS A 244 -11.98 8.77 12.03
CA CYS A 244 -10.66 9.40 12.10
C CYS A 244 -9.54 8.41 11.80
N ARG A 245 -9.62 7.20 12.36
CA ARG A 245 -8.65 6.12 12.15
C ARG A 245 -8.65 5.65 10.70
N ASP A 246 -9.82 5.47 10.08
CA ASP A 246 -9.95 5.09 8.67
C ASP A 246 -9.37 6.19 7.76
N GLY A 247 -9.61 7.47 8.08
CA GLY A 247 -8.99 8.59 7.38
C GLY A 247 -7.46 8.59 7.48
N LEU A 248 -6.93 8.31 8.68
CA LEU A 248 -5.49 8.18 8.90
C LEU A 248 -4.89 6.99 8.14
N ARG A 249 -5.56 5.83 8.17
CA ARG A 249 -5.19 4.64 7.39
C ARG A 249 -5.09 4.97 5.90
N ASN A 250 -6.06 5.73 5.38
CA ASN A 250 -6.07 6.08 3.96
C ASN A 250 -4.90 6.98 3.58
N LYS A 251 -4.62 8.01 4.40
CA LYS A 251 -3.43 8.85 4.23
C LYS A 251 -2.14 8.03 4.30
N HIS A 252 -2.00 7.19 5.33
CA HIS A 252 -0.84 6.33 5.53
C HIS A 252 -0.59 5.43 4.32
N ALA A 253 -1.64 4.83 3.75
CA ALA A 253 -1.53 4.00 2.55
C ALA A 253 -1.01 4.79 1.33
N LEU A 254 -1.51 6.01 1.10
CA LEU A 254 -1.06 6.88 0.00
C LEU A 254 0.43 7.25 0.14
N PHE A 255 0.88 7.52 1.36
CA PHE A 255 2.30 7.81 1.64
C PHE A 255 3.16 6.55 1.81
N GLY A 256 2.57 5.35 1.75
CA GLY A 256 3.30 4.08 1.89
C GLY A 256 3.82 3.78 3.29
N TYR A 257 3.17 4.32 4.31
CA TYR A 257 3.50 4.03 5.70
C TYR A 257 3.01 2.62 6.09
N PRO A 258 3.74 1.93 7.00
CA PRO A 258 3.29 0.67 7.56
C PRO A 258 1.97 0.80 8.33
N THR A 259 1.17 -0.27 8.31
CA THR A 259 -0.07 -0.37 9.10
C THR A 259 0.19 -0.34 10.61
N GLY A 260 1.36 -0.80 11.07
CA GLY A 260 1.77 -0.76 12.47
C GLY A 260 1.93 0.65 13.07
N TRP A 261 1.86 1.70 12.23
CA TRP A 261 1.86 3.10 12.67
C TRP A 261 0.46 3.63 12.98
N LEU A 262 -0.57 2.79 12.83
CA LEU A 262 -1.93 3.16 13.19
C LEU A 262 -2.21 2.68 14.62
N PRO A 263 -2.86 3.51 15.44
CA PRO A 263 -3.53 3.03 16.64
C PRO A 263 -4.47 1.86 16.35
N GLY A 264 -4.68 1.00 17.34
CA GLY A 264 -5.59 -0.12 17.28
C GLY A 264 -7.05 0.29 17.10
N PRO A 265 -7.96 -0.67 16.89
CA PRO A 265 -9.40 -0.44 16.96
C PRO A 265 -9.82 0.15 18.31
N TYR A 266 -10.92 0.90 18.31
CA TYR A 266 -11.44 1.56 19.52
C TYR A 266 -11.57 0.61 20.72
N GLU A 267 -12.07 -0.61 20.50
CA GLU A 267 -12.26 -1.59 21.56
C GLU A 267 -10.96 -2.00 22.23
N GLU A 268 -9.89 -2.19 21.46
CA GLU A 268 -8.58 -2.57 21.99
C GLU A 268 -7.97 -1.42 22.80
N GLU A 269 -8.08 -0.20 22.28
CA GLU A 269 -7.50 1.00 22.88
C GLU A 269 -8.27 1.44 24.13
N ALA A 270 -9.61 1.39 24.11
CA ALA A 270 -10.45 1.74 25.25
C ALA A 270 -10.32 0.72 26.41
N CYS A 271 -10.15 -0.57 26.10
CA CYS A 271 -9.92 -1.59 27.13
C CYS A 271 -8.58 -1.40 27.84
N GLN A 272 -7.52 -1.01 27.12
CA GLN A 272 -6.23 -0.71 27.72
C GLN A 272 -6.32 0.50 28.66
N LEU A 273 -7.08 1.53 28.28
CA LEU A 273 -7.30 2.72 29.11
C LEU A 273 -8.05 2.40 30.42
N ALA A 274 -9.05 1.51 30.37
CA ALA A 274 -9.80 1.07 31.55
C ALA A 274 -9.00 0.16 32.50
N SER A 275 -7.98 -0.55 31.99
CA SER A 275 -7.14 -1.44 32.80
C SER A 275 -6.05 -0.72 33.61
N GLU A 276 -5.80 0.55 33.32
CA GLU A 276 -4.77 1.36 33.98
C GLU A 276 -5.32 2.31 35.06
N THR A 277 -6.66 2.45 35.19
CA THR A 277 -7.28 3.07 36.36
C THR A 277 -7.27 2.07 37.54
N PRO A 278 -6.51 2.32 38.63
CA PRO A 278 -6.62 1.48 39.80
C PRO A 278 -7.99 1.69 40.42
N ASP A 279 -8.69 0.59 40.75
CA ASP A 279 -9.83 0.60 41.67
C ASP A 279 -9.34 1.17 43.01
N VAL A 280 -9.52 2.48 43.21
CA VAL A 280 -9.38 3.11 44.52
C VAL A 280 -10.67 2.86 45.28
N ILE A 281 -10.67 1.80 46.10
CA ILE A 281 -11.64 1.56 47.16
C ILE A 281 -11.20 2.31 48.42
#